data_AF-A0A1Y3BNX4-F1
#
_entry.id   AF-A0A1Y3BNX4-F1
#
_cell.length_a   1.000
_cell.length_b   1.000
_cell.length_c   1.000
_cell.angle_alpha   90.00
_cell.angle_beta   90.00
_cell.angle_gamma   90.00
#
_symmetry.space_group_name_H-M   'P 1'
#
loop_
_entity.id
_entity.type
_entity.pdbx_description
1 polymer ?
#
loop_
_entity_poly.entity_id
_entity_poly.type
_entity_poly.pdbx_seq_one_letter_code
_entity_poly.pdbx_strand_id
1 'polypeptide(L)' 'MFSSLCFLTWMDSTGNPITNGVSYSTTKLPDGKRWNAALKWTVVASRALDGQRVTCRSENAALKSPRYAHIQLEVRYPPE' A
#
# COMPACT_ATOMS: atom_id res chain seq x y z
N MET A 1 -0.85 -8.06 -25.78
CA MET A 1 -1.58 -6.89 -25.28
C MET A 1 -1.12 -6.63 -23.86
N PHE A 2 -0.07 -5.83 -23.66
CA PHE A 2 0.52 -5.62 -22.34
C PHE A 2 -0.28 -4.56 -21.59
N SER A 3 -1.09 -4.95 -20.61
CA SER A 3 -1.59 -4.01 -19.62
C SER A 3 -0.42 -3.66 -18.69
N SER A 4 0.06 -2.42 -18.76
CA SER A 4 1.05 -1.88 -17.80
C SER A 4 0.37 -1.69 -16.44
N LEU A 5 0.07 -2.80 -15.76
CA LEU A 5 -0.49 -2.80 -14.42
C LEU A 5 0.56 -2.26 -13.44
N CYS A 6 0.13 -1.36 -12.56
CA CYS A 6 0.98 -0.82 -11.50
C CYS A 6 1.09 -1.85 -10.38
N PHE A 7 2.31 -2.24 -9.99
CA PHE A 7 2.52 -3.06 -8.82
C PHE A 7 2.56 -2.17 -7.58
N LEU A 8 1.84 -2.59 -6.53
CA LEU A 8 1.80 -1.90 -5.25
C LEU A 8 2.25 -2.88 -4.16
N THR A 9 2.99 -2.41 -3.17
CA THR A 9 3.42 -3.22 -2.02
C THR A 9 3.42 -2.39 -0.75
N TRP A 10 2.76 -2.88 0.29
CA TRP A 10 2.91 -2.34 1.64
C TRP A 10 4.19 -2.90 2.27
N MET A 11 4.95 -2.06 2.94
CA MET A 11 6.19 -2.41 3.62
C MET A 11 6.16 -1.86 5.05
N ASP A 12 6.68 -2.65 5.99
CA ASP A 12 6.88 -2.20 7.36
C ASP A 12 8.07 -1.22 7.49
N SER A 13 8.36 -0.81 8.72
CA SER A 13 9.45 0.14 9.04
C SER A 13 10.85 -0.42 8.74
N THR A 14 10.99 -1.74 8.60
CA THR A 14 12.25 -2.42 8.26
C THR A 14 12.42 -2.67 6.76
N GLY A 15 11.38 -2.36 5.97
CA GLY A 15 11.36 -2.58 4.53
C GLY A 15 10.87 -3.97 4.11
N ASN A 16 10.37 -4.79 5.04
CA ASN A 16 9.80 -6.09 4.70
C ASN A 16 8.38 -5.93 4.15
N PRO A 17 8.00 -6.74 3.14
CA PRO A 17 6.67 -6.67 2.55
C PRO A 17 5.60 -7.18 3.54
N ILE A 18 4.53 -6.41 3.69
CA ILE A 18 3.33 -6.81 4.41
C ILE A 18 2.41 -7.51 3.42
N THR A 19 2.09 -8.78 3.69
CA THR A 19 1.27 -9.62 2.81
C THR A 19 -0.08 -10.00 3.42
N ASN A 20 -0.15 -10.11 4.75
CA ASN A 20 -1.37 -10.48 5.46
C ASN A 20 -2.40 -9.34 5.47
N GLY A 21 -3.66 -9.67 5.17
CA GLY A 21 -4.76 -8.71 5.15
C GLY A 21 -4.68 -7.70 3.99
N VAL A 22 -3.83 -7.96 2.99
CA VAL A 22 -3.66 -7.08 1.83
C VAL A 22 -4.55 -7.52 0.68
N SER A 23 -5.25 -6.57 0.07
CA SER A 23 -6.06 -6.78 -1.13
C SER A 23 -5.75 -5.72 -2.20
N TYR A 24 -5.53 -6.20 -3.42
CA TYR A 24 -5.22 -5.38 -4.58
C TYR A 24 -6.45 -5.27 -5.49
N SER A 25 -6.69 -4.08 -6.04
CA SER A 25 -7.74 -3.86 -7.02
C SER A 25 -7.30 -2.85 -8.08
N THR A 26 -7.97 -2.92 -9.23
CA THR A 26 -7.77 -1.95 -10.32
C THR A 26 -9.08 -1.47 -10.88
N THR A 27 -9.13 -0.21 -11.27
CA THR A 27 -10.28 0.38 -11.94
C THR A 27 -9.82 1.06 -13.21
N LYS A 28 -10.44 0.72 -14.33
CA LYS A 28 -10.16 1.34 -15.63
C LYS A 28 -10.73 2.76 -15.65
N LEU A 29 -9.95 3.71 -16.15
CA LEU A 29 -10.39 5.10 -16.30
C LEU A 29 -11.27 5.27 -17.55
N PRO A 30 -12.11 6.34 -17.63
CA PRO A 30 -13.04 6.55 -18.74
C PRO A 30 -12.39 6.60 -20.13
N ASP A 31 -11.11 6.96 -20.22
CA ASP A 31 -10.36 6.98 -21.48
C ASP A 31 -10.05 5.59 -22.07
N GLY A 32 -10.31 4.52 -21.32
CA GLY A 32 -10.10 3.15 -21.76
C GLY A 32 -8.62 2.75 -21.91
N LYS A 33 -7.67 3.61 -21.53
CA LYS A 33 -6.23 3.41 -21.69
C LYS A 33 -5.50 3.35 -20.36
N ARG A 34 -5.95 4.11 -19.35
CA ARG A 34 -5.31 4.17 -18.03
C ARG A 34 -6.09 3.36 -16.99
N TRP A 35 -5.37 2.95 -15.95
CA TRP A 35 -5.90 2.21 -14.82
C TRP A 35 -5.43 2.84 -13.53
N ASN A 36 -6.34 2.96 -12.56
CA ASN A 36 -5.98 3.21 -11.17
C ASN A 36 -5.75 1.87 -10.49
N ALA A 37 -4.64 1.77 -9.75
CA ALA A 37 -4.35 0.63 -8.88
C ALA A 37 -4.54 1.05 -7.42
N ALA A 38 -5.11 0.17 -6.61
CA ALA A 38 -5.30 0.39 -5.19
C ALA A 38 -4.84 -0.85 -4.40
N LEU A 39 -4.19 -0.60 -3.27
CA LEU A 39 -3.74 -1.64 -2.35
C LEU A 39 -4.26 -1.33 -0.95
N LYS A 40 -5.23 -2.11 -0.49
CA LYS A 40 -5.79 -1.97 0.85
C LYS A 40 -5.10 -2.95 1.80
N TRP A 41 -4.69 -2.47 2.97
CA TRP A 41 -4.25 -3.32 4.07
C TRP A 41 -5.27 -3.26 5.21
N THR A 42 -5.77 -4.41 5.62
CA THR A 42 -6.72 -4.57 6.73
C THR A 42 -6.00 -5.25 7.88
N VAL A 43 -5.97 -4.60 9.04
CA VAL A 43 -5.21 -5.04 10.20
C VAL A 43 -6.00 -4.78 11.48
N VAL A 44 -5.81 -5.62 12.49
CA VAL A 44 -6.32 -5.37 13.84
C VAL A 44 -5.34 -4.45 14.55
N ALA A 45 -5.84 -3.32 15.06
CA ALA A 45 -5.01 -2.38 15.80
C ALA A 45 -4.42 -3.06 17.05
N SER A 46 -3.10 -2.95 17.22
CA SER A 46 -2.36 -3.57 18.33
C SER A 46 -1.28 -2.62 18.84
N ARG A 47 -0.82 -2.79 20.09
CA ARG A 47 0.25 -1.98 20.68
C ARG A 47 1.54 -2.04 19.87
N ALA A 48 1.79 -3.16 19.19
CA ALA A 48 2.96 -3.34 18.32
C ALA A 48 2.92 -2.44 17.07
N LEU A 49 1.74 -1.98 16.66
CA LEU A 49 1.55 -1.07 15.53
C LEU A 49 1.62 0.40 15.95
N ASP A 50 1.58 0.71 17.24
CA ASP A 50 1.63 2.10 17.70
C ASP A 50 2.99 2.74 17.36
N GLY A 51 2.94 3.95 16.80
CA GLY A 51 4.10 4.68 16.32
C GLY A 51 4.76 4.11 15.05
N GLN A 52 4.30 2.97 14.52
CA GLN A 52 4.91 2.35 13.34
C GLN A 52 4.69 3.20 12.08
N ARG A 53 5.73 3.32 11.25
CA ARG A 53 5.64 3.88 9.90
C ARG A 53 5.50 2.75 8.88
N VAL A 54 4.49 2.87 8.04
CA VAL A 54 4.18 1.90 6.98
C VAL A 54 4.27 2.60 5.64
N THR A 55 4.86 1.93 4.66
CA THR A 55 5.19 2.51 3.35
C THR A 55 4.49 1.77 2.23
N CYS A 56 3.77 2.48 1.36
CA CYS A 56 3.31 1.94 0.09
C CYS A 56 4.36 2.25 -0.98
N ARG A 57 4.90 1.20 -1.61
CA ARG A 57 5.76 1.29 -2.79
C ARG A 57 4.91 1.04 -4.04
N SER A 58 5.09 1.89 -5.05
CA SER A 58 4.40 1.82 -6.33
C SER A 58 5.41 1.71 -7.47
N GLU A 59 5.16 0.76 -8.37
CA GLU A 59 6.00 0.48 -9.53
C GLU A 59 5.17 0.32 -10.79
N ASN A 60 5.66 0.88 -11.89
CA ASN A 60 5.04 0.76 -13.20
C ASN A 60 6.15 0.81 -14.25
N ALA A 61 5.98 0.08 -15.36
CA ALA A 61 6.95 0.05 -16.46
C ALA A 61 7.25 1.44 -17.07
N ALA A 62 6.33 2.40 -16.91
CA ALA A 62 6.52 3.78 -17.35
C ALA A 62 7.34 4.64 -16.37
N LEU A 63 7.58 4.16 -15.14
CA LEU A 63 8.36 4.86 -14.13
C LEU A 63 9.83 4.46 -14.20
N LYS A 64 10.74 5.45 -14.14
CA LYS A 64 12.20 5.20 -14.05
C LYS A 64 12.63 4.64 -12.69
N SER A 65 11.83 4.88 -11.65
CA SER A 65 12.07 4.43 -10.28
C SER A 65 10.75 4.23 -9.54
N PRO A 66 10.71 3.40 -8.49
CA PRO A 66 9.52 3.27 -7.66
C PRO A 66 9.14 4.61 -6.99
N ARG A 67 7.85 4.74 -6.68
CA ARG A 67 7.31 5.85 -5.87
C ARG A 67 6.92 5.33 -4.50
N TYR A 68 7.02 6.19 -3.48
CA TYR A 68 6.77 5.83 -2.09
C TYR A 68 5.80 6.81 -1.46
N ALA A 69 4.88 6.28 -0.67
CA ALA A 69 3.99 7.03 0.21
C ALA A 69 4.05 6.43 1.61
N HIS A 70 3.93 7.24 2.65
CA HIS A 70 4.12 6.81 4.03
C HIS A 70 2.97 7.23 4.92
N ILE A 71 2.63 6.38 5.89
CA ILE A 71 1.63 6.66 6.93
C ILE A 71 2.25 6.28 8.27
N GLN A 72 2.05 7.10 9.28
CA GLN A 72 2.39 6.78 10.67
C GLN A 72 1.11 6.38 11.42
N LEU A 73 1.17 5.27 12.13
CA LEU A 73 0.04 4.73 12.88
C LEU A 73 0.10 5.21 14.32
N GLU A 74 -1.05 5.63 14.86
CA GLU A 74 -1.24 5.92 16.28
C GLU A 74 -2.38 5.02 16.77
N VAL A 75 -2.09 4.17 17.77
CA VAL A 75 -3.06 3.22 18.33
C VAL A 75 -3.38 3.62 19.76
N ARG A 76 -4.63 4.06 19.98
CA ARG A 76 -5.13 4.45 21.30
C ARG A 76 -5.88 3.29 21.97
N TYR A 77 -5.70 3.18 23.28
CA TYR A 77 -6.41 2.22 24.13
C TYR A 77 -7.30 2.96 25.13
N PRO A 78 -8.43 2.37 25.54
CA PRO A 78 -9.15 2.87 26.70
C PRO A 78 -8.23 2.83 27.94
N PRO A 79 -8.42 3.76 28.90
CA PRO A 79 -7.75 3.70 30.20
C PRO A 79 -8.08 2.38 30.93
N GLU A 80 -7.19 1.94 31.82
CA GLU A 80 -7.45 0.82 32.75
C GLU A 80 -8.49 1.18 33.81
#